data_AF-A0A524P0A8-F1
#
_entry.id   AF-A0A524P0A8-F1
#
_cell.length_a   1.000
_cell.length_b   1.000
_cell.length_c   1.000
_cell.angle_alpha   90.00
_cell.angle_beta   90.00
_cell.angle_gamma   90.00
#
_symmetry.space_group_name_H-M   'P 1'
#
loop_
_entity.id
_entity.type
_entity.pdbx_description
1 polymer ?
#
loop_
_entity_poly.entity_id
_entity_poly.type
_entity_poly.pdbx_seq_one_letter_code
_entity_poly.pdbx_strand_id
1 'polypeptide(L)'
;MKSRLVLVLVLCLQGFTCSETEGEPDGPVEPAAGEAPEPARAVKRAKSSPAAAIAPAPDATVTYEDLLAMLHLADVYDPSGLFIDFGTTARLKYTIGNWNSGWQDQSREAGTSVSTFGKTARLYLPSASKRPMQLRFRAKPYATGALIVYVNGKTAGEVRVSQSDGFREIVIPIAEADIRSGENSILLRATKTAQVRGKARSFAMDWLVFEPSPAEATSSPRRVAVEQTSVGGVARRAIVMAPGAQVDWFVEVPEDGTLVFGSGLVSDGSGTLTLQIDSDTSDGSTQRIDAGGSWNDRQVALKQSAGEIARLRFHNDGTADLALSDVRIVRRVRDVLTFDEPARNVIVLLVDTLRASKLQAYYPKTRVKTPTIDAFAAEGTLFERSQAPENWTKPSVASVLTSLHPATHNTKEDASKLPNSALMLSEVYQKAGFKTASFIANGYVSNAFGFDQGWDHYTNYIRESRNTTASN
;
A
#
# COMPACT_ATOMS: atom_id res chain seq x y z
N MET A 1 -37.85 24.77 -10.26
CA MET A 1 -36.38 24.68 -10.11
C MET A 1 -36.03 23.24 -9.78
N LYS A 2 -35.44 22.49 -10.71
CA LYS A 2 -35.01 21.11 -10.48
C LYS A 2 -33.67 21.15 -9.72
N SER A 3 -33.69 20.84 -8.42
CA SER A 3 -32.49 20.64 -7.60
C SER A 3 -31.66 19.52 -8.23
N ARG A 4 -30.47 19.84 -8.76
CA ARG A 4 -29.51 18.82 -9.21
C ARG A 4 -28.63 18.47 -8.01
N LEU A 5 -28.98 17.36 -7.37
CA LEU A 5 -28.20 16.72 -6.33
C LEU A 5 -27.02 16.02 -7.01
N VAL A 6 -25.79 16.30 -6.57
CA VAL A 6 -24.65 15.43 -6.90
C VAL A 6 -24.45 14.54 -5.68
N LEU A 7 -24.96 13.31 -5.76
CA LEU A 7 -24.69 12.26 -4.80
C LEU A 7 -23.45 11.49 -5.31
N VAL A 8 -22.40 11.42 -4.50
CA VAL A 8 -21.25 10.56 -4.79
C VAL A 8 -21.37 9.36 -3.86
N LEU A 9 -21.70 8.20 -4.43
CA LEU A 9 -21.73 6.93 -3.73
C LEU A 9 -20.33 6.31 -3.79
N VAL A 10 -19.65 6.21 -2.65
CA VAL A 10 -18.34 5.56 -2.54
C VAL A 10 -18.55 4.17 -1.94
N LEU A 11 -18.19 3.13 -2.69
CA LEU A 11 -18.43 1.72 -2.34
C LEU A 11 -17.13 1.06 -1.87
N CYS A 12 -17.10 0.57 -0.63
CA CYS A 12 -15.99 -0.23 -0.10
C CYS A 12 -16.37 -1.72 -0.12
N LEU A 13 -15.78 -2.48 -1.04
CA LEU A 13 -16.08 -3.90 -1.28
C LEU A 13 -15.14 -4.83 -0.50
N GLN A 14 -15.68 -5.87 0.12
CA GLN A 14 -14.86 -6.93 0.75
C GLN A 14 -15.33 -8.34 0.37
N GLY A 15 -14.39 -9.26 0.21
CA GLY A 15 -14.64 -10.69 0.07
C GLY A 15 -13.98 -11.47 1.19
N PHE A 16 -14.74 -12.11 2.07
CA PHE A 16 -14.24 -13.13 3.00
C PHE A 16 -15.27 -14.24 3.29
N THR A 17 -14.73 -15.43 3.61
CA THR A 17 -15.38 -16.67 4.08
C THR A 17 -15.25 -16.77 5.62
N CYS A 18 -16.30 -17.29 6.27
CA CYS A 18 -16.49 -17.32 7.74
C CYS A 18 -15.72 -18.44 8.46
N SER A 19 -15.34 -18.14 9.72
CA SER A 19 -15.52 -19.06 10.85
C SER A 19 -15.64 -18.25 12.15
N GLU A 20 -16.72 -18.47 12.89
CA GLU A 20 -17.11 -17.80 14.13
C GLU A 20 -16.41 -18.42 15.36
N THR A 21 -16.03 -17.57 16.32
CA THR A 21 -16.05 -17.90 17.76
C THR A 21 -16.21 -16.60 18.56
N GLU A 22 -17.23 -16.56 19.41
CA GLU A 22 -17.63 -15.47 20.30
C GLU A 22 -16.79 -15.40 21.58
N GLY A 23 -16.65 -14.19 22.14
CA GLY A 23 -16.15 -13.94 23.49
C GLY A 23 -16.49 -12.51 23.93
N GLU A 24 -17.29 -12.36 24.98
CA GLU A 24 -17.71 -11.09 25.62
C GLU A 24 -16.51 -10.27 26.17
N PRO A 25 -16.58 -8.92 26.19
CA PRO A 25 -15.64 -8.09 26.92
C PRO A 25 -16.18 -7.61 28.28
N ASP A 26 -15.30 -7.68 29.29
CA ASP A 26 -15.44 -7.12 30.63
C ASP A 26 -15.52 -5.58 30.65
N GLY A 27 -16.15 -5.06 31.71
CA GLY A 27 -16.67 -3.71 31.89
C GLY A 27 -15.68 -2.52 31.97
N PRO A 28 -16.21 -1.30 32.16
CA PRO A 28 -15.50 -0.05 31.90
C PRO A 28 -14.52 0.35 33.02
N VAL A 29 -13.34 0.81 32.62
CA VAL A 29 -12.35 1.48 33.47
C VAL A 29 -12.48 3.00 33.28
N GLU A 30 -12.69 3.74 34.37
CA GLU A 30 -12.77 5.21 34.39
C GLU A 30 -11.43 5.88 34.02
N PRO A 31 -11.43 6.99 33.26
CA PRO A 31 -10.23 7.75 32.95
C PRO A 31 -9.88 8.77 34.05
N ALA A 32 -8.62 8.78 34.46
CA ALA A 32 -8.02 9.81 35.31
C ALA A 32 -7.87 11.15 34.55
N ALA A 33 -8.18 12.25 35.24
CA ALA A 33 -8.06 13.62 34.73
C ALA A 33 -6.59 14.04 34.58
N GLY A 34 -6.23 14.60 33.42
CA GLY A 34 -4.93 15.22 33.13
C GLY A 34 -5.10 16.51 32.35
N GLU A 35 -4.31 17.53 32.72
CA GLU A 35 -4.39 18.94 32.29
C GLU A 35 -4.30 19.18 30.77
N ALA A 36 -4.93 20.28 30.35
CA ALA A 36 -4.99 20.74 28.96
C ALA A 36 -3.62 21.23 28.43
N PRO A 37 -3.23 20.88 27.19
CA PRO A 37 -1.98 21.38 26.59
C PRO A 37 -2.16 22.79 25.99
N GLU A 38 -1.12 23.61 26.14
CA GLU A 38 -1.01 24.96 25.56
C GLU A 38 -1.09 24.98 24.01
N PRO A 39 -1.56 26.09 23.41
CA PRO A 39 -1.74 26.21 21.97
C PRO A 39 -0.42 26.19 21.19
N ALA A 40 -0.39 25.38 20.13
CA ALA A 40 0.76 25.18 19.25
C ALA A 40 1.18 26.48 18.53
N ARG A 41 2.47 26.80 18.60
CA ARG A 41 3.12 27.88 17.82
C ARG A 41 2.98 27.63 16.32
N ALA A 42 2.56 28.66 15.59
CA ALA A 42 2.45 28.67 14.13
C ALA A 42 3.78 28.28 13.45
N VAL A 43 3.75 27.19 12.67
CA VAL A 43 4.87 26.75 11.84
C VAL A 43 4.99 27.70 10.64
N LYS A 44 6.10 28.44 10.56
CA LYS A 44 6.43 29.25 9.38
C LYS A 44 6.57 28.34 8.15
N ARG A 45 5.77 28.58 7.11
CA ARG A 45 5.91 27.94 5.80
C ARG A 45 7.33 28.18 5.26
N ALA A 46 8.08 27.10 5.07
CA ALA A 46 9.36 27.14 4.36
C ALA A 46 9.13 27.64 2.93
N LYS A 47 10.04 28.49 2.42
CA LYS A 47 10.05 28.91 1.02
C LYS A 47 10.14 27.66 0.13
N SER A 48 9.27 27.57 -0.88
CA SER A 48 9.25 26.45 -1.82
C SER A 48 10.59 26.36 -2.56
N SER A 49 11.33 25.28 -2.35
CA SER A 49 12.40 24.87 -3.26
C SER A 49 11.84 24.79 -4.69
N PRO A 50 12.64 25.08 -5.74
CA PRO A 50 12.21 24.83 -7.10
C PRO A 50 11.70 23.39 -7.22
N ALA A 51 10.59 23.20 -7.95
CA ALA A 51 10.06 21.87 -8.20
C ALA A 51 11.20 21.03 -8.82
N ALA A 52 11.43 19.84 -8.26
CA ALA A 52 12.44 18.92 -8.79
C ALA A 52 12.18 18.69 -10.29
N ALA A 53 13.25 18.61 -11.09
CA ALA A 53 13.11 18.29 -12.49
C ALA A 53 12.42 16.93 -12.63
N ILE A 54 11.54 16.79 -13.62
CA ILE A 54 10.82 15.54 -13.91
C ILE A 54 10.99 15.17 -15.38
N ALA A 55 10.91 13.88 -15.70
CA ALA A 55 10.88 13.42 -17.08
C ALA A 55 9.67 14.02 -17.84
N PRO A 56 9.86 14.61 -19.03
CA PRO A 56 8.79 15.24 -19.79
C PRO A 56 7.75 14.20 -20.22
N ALA A 57 6.48 14.57 -20.17
CA ALA A 57 5.35 13.78 -20.66
C ALA A 57 4.84 14.36 -21.99
N PRO A 58 4.09 13.59 -22.81
CA PRO A 58 3.41 14.15 -23.98
C PRO A 58 2.49 15.32 -23.60
N ASP A 59 2.35 16.28 -24.51
CA ASP A 59 1.45 17.42 -24.32
C ASP A 59 0.00 16.97 -24.09
N ALA A 60 -0.75 17.79 -23.34
CA ALA A 60 -2.15 17.53 -23.00
C ALA A 60 -2.39 16.17 -22.32
N THR A 61 -1.46 15.72 -21.48
CA THR A 61 -1.61 14.54 -20.63
C THR A 61 -1.71 14.89 -19.15
N VAL A 62 -2.32 13.99 -18.37
CA VAL A 62 -2.37 14.02 -16.91
C VAL A 62 -1.83 12.71 -16.36
N THR A 63 -1.23 12.76 -15.18
CA THR A 63 -0.81 11.55 -14.46
C THR A 63 -2.04 10.70 -14.15
N TYR A 64 -2.02 9.47 -14.66
CA TYR A 64 -2.96 8.42 -14.30
C TYR A 64 -2.49 7.73 -13.01
N GLU A 65 -1.22 7.31 -12.98
CA GLU A 65 -0.58 6.69 -11.81
C GLU A 65 0.88 7.13 -11.66
N ASP A 66 1.28 7.49 -10.44
CA ASP A 66 2.69 7.74 -10.06
C ASP A 66 3.27 6.47 -9.42
N LEU A 67 3.84 5.60 -10.25
CA LEU A 67 4.35 4.29 -9.84
C LEU A 67 5.54 4.41 -8.89
N LEU A 68 6.36 5.45 -9.06
CA LEU A 68 7.47 5.75 -8.17
C LEU A 68 6.97 6.11 -6.76
N ALA A 69 5.92 6.93 -6.64
CA ALA A 69 5.27 7.19 -5.35
C ALA A 69 4.63 5.92 -4.74
N MET A 70 4.23 4.98 -5.59
CA MET A 70 3.65 3.69 -5.21
C MET A 70 4.69 2.55 -5.16
N LEU A 71 5.98 2.85 -4.92
CA LEU A 71 7.04 1.83 -4.81
C LEU A 71 6.69 0.69 -3.83
N HIS A 72 5.93 0.98 -2.78
CA HIS A 72 5.46 0.00 -1.80
C HIS A 72 4.51 -1.08 -2.36
N LEU A 73 3.98 -0.90 -3.58
CA LEU A 73 3.17 -1.88 -4.31
C LEU A 73 3.99 -2.69 -5.33
N ALA A 74 5.22 -2.25 -5.63
CA ALA A 74 6.11 -2.92 -6.56
C ALA A 74 6.67 -4.23 -5.96
N ASP A 75 6.96 -5.21 -6.82
CA ASP A 75 7.86 -6.30 -6.46
C ASP A 75 9.30 -5.82 -6.69
N VAL A 76 10.10 -5.80 -5.63
CA VAL A 76 11.51 -5.43 -5.70
C VAL A 76 12.34 -6.70 -5.62
N TYR A 77 13.22 -6.90 -6.58
CA TYR A 77 14.14 -8.02 -6.65
C TYR A 77 15.57 -7.52 -6.46
N ASP A 78 16.24 -8.07 -5.45
CA ASP A 78 17.70 -8.10 -5.42
C ASP A 78 18.18 -9.14 -6.46
N PRO A 79 19.43 -9.09 -6.98
CA PRO A 79 19.91 -10.09 -7.94
C PRO A 79 19.70 -11.54 -7.48
N SER A 80 19.64 -11.76 -6.17
CA SER A 80 19.40 -13.07 -5.58
C SER A 80 17.92 -13.53 -5.59
N GLY A 81 16.95 -12.62 -5.50
CA GLY A 81 15.53 -12.97 -5.42
C GLY A 81 14.62 -11.84 -4.94
N LEU A 82 13.37 -12.19 -4.61
CA LEU A 82 12.36 -11.22 -4.17
C LEU A 82 12.75 -10.63 -2.81
N PHE A 83 13.05 -9.33 -2.78
CA PHE A 83 13.46 -8.58 -1.60
C PHE A 83 12.28 -7.85 -0.95
N ILE A 84 12.19 -7.97 0.37
CA ILE A 84 11.18 -7.31 1.18
C ILE A 84 11.86 -6.59 2.33
N ASP A 85 11.71 -5.27 2.33
CA ASP A 85 12.16 -4.42 3.42
C ASP A 85 11.12 -4.38 4.56
N PHE A 86 11.44 -5.02 5.68
CA PHE A 86 10.57 -5.03 6.87
C PHE A 86 10.69 -3.74 7.70
N GLY A 87 11.60 -2.84 7.35
CA GLY A 87 11.67 -1.49 7.88
C GLY A 87 10.75 -0.48 7.18
N THR A 88 10.08 -0.87 6.09
CA THR A 88 9.18 0.02 5.32
C THR A 88 7.79 -0.58 5.14
N THR A 89 6.93 0.13 4.41
CA THR A 89 5.56 -0.28 4.06
C THR A 89 5.52 -1.35 2.97
N ALA A 90 6.64 -1.65 2.31
CA ALA A 90 6.74 -2.68 1.27
C ALA A 90 6.25 -4.06 1.73
N ARG A 91 6.45 -4.38 3.03
CA ARG A 91 5.97 -5.65 3.60
C ARG A 91 4.45 -5.84 3.53
N LEU A 92 3.67 -4.75 3.51
CA LEU A 92 2.21 -4.81 3.70
C LEU A 92 1.50 -5.61 2.60
N LYS A 93 2.08 -5.61 1.39
CA LYS A 93 1.65 -6.43 0.26
C LYS A 93 1.69 -7.93 0.59
N TYR A 94 2.70 -8.35 1.34
CA TYR A 94 2.96 -9.76 1.68
C TYR A 94 2.39 -10.19 3.04
N THR A 95 1.80 -9.26 3.80
CA THR A 95 1.25 -9.51 5.14
C THR A 95 -0.25 -9.26 5.23
N ILE A 96 -0.94 -9.13 4.08
CA ILE A 96 -2.37 -8.79 3.99
C ILE A 96 -2.68 -7.53 4.82
N GLY A 97 -1.89 -6.48 4.61
CA GLY A 97 -2.06 -5.23 5.35
C GLY A 97 -1.79 -5.32 6.86
N ASN A 98 -1.19 -6.42 7.32
CA ASN A 98 -1.05 -6.89 8.71
C ASN A 98 -2.31 -7.46 9.38
N TRP A 99 -3.42 -7.63 8.66
CA TRP A 99 -4.64 -8.18 9.22
C TRP A 99 -4.48 -9.67 9.56
N ASN A 100 -4.62 -10.04 10.84
CA ASN A 100 -4.48 -11.41 11.35
C ASN A 100 -3.19 -12.14 10.91
N SER A 101 -2.15 -11.38 10.57
CA SER A 101 -0.88 -11.93 10.12
C SER A 101 0.10 -12.18 11.26
N GLY A 102 -0.13 -11.59 12.44
CA GLY A 102 0.74 -11.69 13.62
C GLY A 102 1.93 -10.72 13.60
N TRP A 103 2.12 -9.99 12.49
CA TRP A 103 3.02 -8.84 12.45
C TRP A 103 2.48 -7.71 13.31
N GLN A 104 3.38 -7.09 14.07
CA GLN A 104 3.13 -5.94 14.93
C GLN A 104 3.74 -4.68 14.28
N ASP A 105 3.64 -3.56 15.00
CA ASP A 105 4.10 -2.25 14.56
C ASP A 105 5.59 -2.25 14.19
N GLN A 106 5.95 -1.25 13.39
CA GLN A 106 7.35 -0.94 13.15
C GLN A 106 8.04 -0.53 14.46
N SER A 107 9.27 -0.98 14.62
CA SER A 107 10.13 -0.63 15.74
C SER A 107 11.47 -0.12 15.20
N ARG A 108 12.31 0.37 16.11
CA ARG A 108 13.70 0.68 15.83
C ARG A 108 14.60 -0.12 16.76
N GLU A 109 15.56 -0.82 16.17
CA GLU A 109 16.56 -1.63 16.86
C GLU A 109 17.95 -1.23 16.36
N ALA A 110 18.79 -0.70 17.25
CA ALA A 110 20.14 -0.23 16.92
C ALA A 110 20.18 0.70 15.67
N GLY A 111 19.21 1.61 15.55
CA GLY A 111 19.09 2.54 14.41
C GLY A 111 18.37 1.97 13.19
N THR A 112 18.25 0.65 13.06
CA THR A 112 17.53 -0.03 11.98
C THR A 112 16.02 -0.01 12.21
N SER A 113 15.26 0.42 11.20
CA SER A 113 13.80 0.25 11.18
C SER A 113 13.47 -1.22 10.90
N VAL A 114 12.63 -1.81 11.74
CA VAL A 114 12.29 -3.24 11.70
C VAL A 114 10.79 -3.43 11.88
N SER A 115 10.29 -4.60 11.51
CA SER A 115 8.97 -5.07 11.94
C SER A 115 9.10 -6.19 12.94
N THR A 116 8.20 -6.21 13.91
CA THR A 116 8.26 -7.19 15.00
C THR A 116 7.08 -8.15 14.93
N PHE A 117 7.22 -9.32 15.53
CA PHE A 117 6.09 -10.23 15.74
C PHE A 117 6.22 -10.95 17.08
N GLY A 118 5.08 -11.45 17.58
CA GLY A 118 4.99 -12.24 18.80
C GLY A 118 5.32 -13.71 18.54
N LYS A 119 4.43 -14.63 18.92
CA LYS A 119 4.65 -16.07 18.69
C LYS A 119 4.58 -16.47 17.22
N THR A 120 3.80 -15.78 16.40
CA THR A 120 3.57 -16.15 15.01
C THR A 120 3.58 -14.95 14.09
N ALA A 121 4.10 -15.11 12.88
CA ALA A 121 3.98 -14.18 11.77
C ALA A 121 3.70 -14.93 10.47
N ARG A 122 2.83 -14.38 9.62
CA ARG A 122 2.43 -14.96 8.33
C ARG A 122 2.85 -14.06 7.18
N LEU A 123 3.33 -14.68 6.11
CA LEU A 123 3.66 -14.04 4.84
C LEU A 123 3.05 -14.84 3.69
N TYR A 124 2.77 -14.16 2.59
CA TYR A 124 2.25 -14.76 1.37
C TYR A 124 3.17 -14.34 0.24
N LEU A 125 3.99 -15.28 -0.26
CA LEU A 125 5.08 -14.98 -1.19
C LEU A 125 4.85 -15.66 -2.53
N PRO A 126 4.94 -14.93 -3.67
CA PRO A 126 4.78 -15.52 -4.98
C PRO A 126 6.04 -16.30 -5.41
N SER A 127 5.84 -17.44 -6.08
CA SER A 127 6.88 -18.15 -6.83
C SER A 127 6.41 -18.38 -8.26
N ALA A 128 7.23 -18.02 -9.26
CA ALA A 128 6.88 -18.22 -10.67
C ALA A 128 6.76 -19.71 -11.03
N SER A 129 7.63 -20.55 -10.47
CA SER A 129 7.67 -21.98 -10.76
C SER A 129 7.84 -22.82 -9.50
N LYS A 130 7.59 -24.11 -9.62
CA LYS A 130 8.01 -25.09 -8.62
C LYS A 130 9.48 -25.40 -8.86
N ARG A 131 10.32 -25.01 -7.92
CA ARG A 131 11.75 -25.32 -7.85
C ARG A 131 12.20 -25.28 -6.38
N PRO A 132 13.40 -25.80 -6.03
CA PRO A 132 13.97 -25.57 -4.72
C PRO A 132 14.16 -24.07 -4.45
N MET A 133 13.71 -23.63 -3.27
CA MET A 133 13.73 -22.23 -2.84
C MET A 133 14.36 -22.13 -1.45
N GLN A 134 14.65 -20.91 -0.97
CA GLN A 134 15.02 -20.66 0.40
C GLN A 134 14.50 -19.30 0.87
N LEU A 135 14.27 -19.18 2.18
CA LEU A 135 14.04 -17.90 2.85
C LEU A 135 15.34 -17.48 3.50
N ARG A 136 15.90 -16.35 3.08
CA ARG A 136 17.04 -15.72 3.73
C ARG A 136 16.58 -14.40 4.34
N PHE A 137 16.82 -14.19 5.62
CA PHE A 137 16.37 -12.97 6.27
C PHE A 137 17.32 -12.54 7.39
N ARG A 138 17.45 -11.24 7.59
CA ARG A 138 18.18 -10.67 8.72
C ARG A 138 17.19 -10.33 9.82
N ALA A 139 17.40 -10.91 10.99
CA ALA A 139 16.55 -10.67 12.16
C ALA A 139 17.36 -10.65 13.45
N LYS A 140 16.79 -10.01 14.47
CA LYS A 140 17.27 -10.03 15.85
C LYS A 140 16.23 -10.74 16.73
N PRO A 141 16.57 -11.85 17.39
CA PRO A 141 15.68 -12.47 18.38
C PRO A 141 15.62 -11.61 19.65
N TYR A 142 14.46 -11.59 20.30
CA TYR A 142 14.26 -10.97 21.62
C TYR A 142 14.21 -12.00 22.76
N ALA A 143 14.12 -13.29 22.44
CA ALA A 143 14.05 -14.38 23.41
C ALA A 143 14.87 -15.59 22.93
N THR A 144 15.46 -16.32 23.87
CA THR A 144 16.17 -17.58 23.59
C THR A 144 15.16 -18.69 23.34
N GLY A 145 15.29 -19.41 22.23
CA GLY A 145 14.39 -20.49 21.84
C GLY A 145 14.63 -20.96 20.41
N ALA A 146 13.59 -21.52 19.80
CA ALA A 146 13.57 -21.89 18.39
C ALA A 146 12.57 -21.06 17.58
N LEU A 147 12.92 -20.81 16.32
CA LEU A 147 12.04 -20.35 15.26
C LEU A 147 11.81 -21.50 14.27
N ILE A 148 10.55 -21.89 14.13
CA ILE A 148 10.11 -22.94 13.22
C ILE A 148 9.43 -22.25 12.04
N VAL A 149 9.81 -22.63 10.83
CA VAL A 149 9.23 -22.10 9.60
C VAL A 149 8.41 -23.17 8.92
N TYR A 150 7.16 -22.83 8.61
CA TYR A 150 6.26 -23.67 7.83
C TYR A 150 6.02 -23.03 6.47
N VAL A 151 6.01 -23.86 5.43
CA VAL A 151 5.65 -23.47 4.05
C VAL A 151 4.47 -24.33 3.64
N ASN A 152 3.38 -23.69 3.21
CA ASN A 152 2.15 -24.35 2.80
C ASN A 152 1.64 -25.40 3.81
N GLY A 153 1.79 -25.11 5.11
CA GLY A 153 1.36 -25.95 6.22
C GLY A 153 2.35 -27.05 6.66
N LYS A 154 3.49 -27.21 5.97
CA LYS A 154 4.51 -28.21 6.30
C LYS A 154 5.75 -27.55 6.89
N THR A 155 6.42 -28.22 7.83
CA THR A 155 7.68 -27.71 8.42
C THR A 155 8.79 -27.72 7.37
N ALA A 156 9.33 -26.54 7.04
CA ALA A 156 10.48 -26.39 6.15
C ALA A 156 11.82 -26.39 6.91
N GLY A 157 11.85 -25.81 8.12
CA GLY A 157 13.06 -25.81 8.93
C GLY A 157 12.86 -25.25 10.33
N GLU A 158 13.86 -25.47 11.17
CA GLU A 158 13.95 -24.94 12.53
C GLU A 158 15.34 -24.35 12.75
N VAL A 159 15.39 -23.17 13.38
CA VAL A 159 16.64 -22.54 13.81
C VAL A 159 16.57 -22.20 15.29
N ARG A 160 17.63 -22.53 16.03
CA ARG A 160 17.79 -22.10 17.43
C ARG A 160 18.46 -20.73 17.49
N VAL A 161 17.90 -19.88 18.33
CA VAL A 161 18.32 -18.49 18.51
C VAL A 161 18.48 -18.18 20.00
N SER A 162 19.37 -17.26 20.33
CA SER A 162 19.53 -16.75 21.70
C SER A 162 19.14 -15.29 21.76
N GLN A 163 18.56 -14.83 22.88
CA GLN A 163 18.33 -13.41 23.14
C GLN A 163 19.63 -12.59 23.10
N SER A 164 20.77 -13.21 23.39
CA SER A 164 22.09 -12.57 23.27
C SER A 164 22.53 -12.38 21.83
N ASP A 165 21.85 -13.01 20.86
CA ASP A 165 22.16 -12.81 19.45
C ASP A 165 21.79 -11.37 19.06
N GLY A 166 22.73 -10.69 18.39
CA GLY A 166 22.43 -9.45 17.69
C GLY A 166 21.58 -9.71 16.44
N PHE A 167 21.60 -8.76 15.51
CA PHE A 167 21.13 -9.05 14.16
C PHE A 167 22.00 -10.14 13.54
N ARG A 168 21.34 -11.15 12.98
CA ARG A 168 21.99 -12.24 12.24
C ARG A 168 21.16 -12.62 11.03
N GLU A 169 21.83 -13.12 10.00
CA GLU A 169 21.17 -13.73 8.86
C GLU A 169 20.77 -15.18 9.21
N ILE A 170 19.58 -15.56 8.79
CA ILE A 170 18.99 -16.89 8.94
C ILE A 170 18.57 -17.35 7.55
N VAL A 171 18.97 -18.56 7.18
CA VAL A 171 18.61 -19.20 5.91
C VAL A 171 17.82 -20.46 6.19
N ILE A 172 16.65 -20.59 5.59
CA ILE A 172 15.77 -21.75 5.68
C ILE A 172 15.57 -22.32 4.28
N PRO A 173 16.21 -23.45 3.94
CA PRO A 173 15.95 -24.16 2.68
C PRO A 173 14.51 -24.64 2.61
N ILE A 174 13.95 -24.65 1.40
CA ILE A 174 12.59 -25.12 1.12
C ILE A 174 12.66 -26.10 -0.05
N ALA A 175 12.22 -27.33 0.19
CA ALA A 175 12.16 -28.35 -0.84
C ALA A 175 11.14 -27.97 -1.94
N GLU A 176 11.44 -28.33 -3.19
CA GLU A 176 10.54 -28.14 -4.33
C GLU A 176 9.12 -28.71 -4.06
N ALA A 177 9.05 -29.85 -3.38
CA ALA A 177 7.79 -30.53 -3.04
C ALA A 177 6.87 -29.72 -2.11
N ASP A 178 7.41 -28.70 -1.43
CA ASP A 178 6.67 -27.83 -0.51
C ASP A 178 6.34 -26.47 -1.12
N ILE A 179 6.87 -26.17 -2.32
CA ILE A 179 6.58 -24.95 -3.10
C ILE A 179 5.46 -25.19 -4.11
N ARG A 180 4.65 -24.15 -4.30
CA ARG A 180 3.62 -24.03 -5.34
C ARG A 180 4.05 -22.94 -6.32
N SER A 181 3.69 -23.12 -7.59
CA SER A 181 3.65 -21.98 -8.51
C SER A 181 2.48 -21.07 -8.08
N GLY A 182 2.70 -19.76 -8.12
CA GLY A 182 1.83 -18.76 -7.52
C GLY A 182 2.14 -18.52 -6.05
N GLU A 183 1.12 -18.22 -5.26
CA GLU A 183 1.25 -17.82 -3.86
C GLU A 183 1.60 -19.00 -2.93
N ASN A 184 2.55 -18.76 -2.02
CA ASN A 184 2.97 -19.69 -0.97
C ASN A 184 2.77 -19.07 0.41
N SER A 185 2.07 -19.78 1.30
CA SER A 185 1.88 -19.33 2.67
C SER A 185 3.10 -19.68 3.52
N ILE A 186 3.72 -18.70 4.15
CA ILE A 186 4.83 -18.86 5.09
C ILE A 186 4.34 -18.55 6.50
N LEU A 187 4.54 -19.46 7.44
CA LEU A 187 4.29 -19.23 8.87
C LEU A 187 5.61 -19.32 9.63
N LEU A 188 6.00 -18.20 10.22
CA LEU A 188 7.07 -18.10 11.20
C LEU A 188 6.47 -18.36 12.58
N ARG A 189 6.97 -19.35 13.31
CA ARG A 189 6.52 -19.68 14.68
C ARG A 189 7.69 -19.67 15.65
N ALA A 190 7.72 -18.69 16.53
CA ALA A 190 8.65 -18.62 17.62
C ALA A 190 8.12 -19.38 18.85
N THR A 191 9.00 -20.15 19.49
CA THR A 191 8.67 -20.92 20.70
C THR A 191 8.65 -20.09 21.98
N LYS A 192 9.32 -18.93 21.99
CA LYS A 192 9.45 -18.03 23.14
C LYS A 192 9.29 -16.57 22.72
N THR A 193 8.75 -15.75 23.62
CA THR A 193 8.59 -14.29 23.51
C THR A 193 9.23 -13.63 24.73
N ALA A 194 9.66 -12.38 24.58
CA ALA A 194 10.04 -11.49 25.68
C ALA A 194 9.15 -10.24 25.69
N GLN A 195 9.04 -9.57 26.84
CA GLN A 195 8.37 -8.28 26.93
C GLN A 195 9.31 -7.18 26.44
N VAL A 196 8.96 -6.54 25.34
CA VAL A 196 9.74 -5.47 24.72
C VAL A 196 8.80 -4.29 24.48
N ARG A 197 9.03 -3.19 25.19
CA ARG A 197 8.20 -1.97 25.13
C ARG A 197 6.70 -2.26 25.34
N GLY A 198 6.40 -3.08 26.35
CA GLY A 198 5.02 -3.42 26.74
C GLY A 198 4.29 -4.40 25.82
N LYS A 199 4.96 -4.95 24.80
CA LYS A 199 4.40 -5.97 23.90
C LYS A 199 5.23 -7.25 23.98
N ALA A 200 4.56 -8.40 23.91
CA ALA A 200 5.22 -9.69 23.75
C ALA A 200 5.78 -9.82 22.33
N ARG A 201 7.11 -9.86 22.21
CA ARG A 201 7.83 -9.94 20.93
C ARG A 201 8.83 -11.09 20.93
N SER A 202 8.99 -11.75 19.79
CA SER A 202 9.99 -12.81 19.60
C SER A 202 11.12 -12.38 18.69
N PHE A 203 10.83 -11.63 17.64
CA PHE A 203 11.83 -11.19 16.66
C PHE A 203 11.58 -9.76 16.20
N ALA A 204 12.67 -9.09 15.83
CA ALA A 204 12.72 -7.91 15.00
C ALA A 204 13.30 -8.28 13.62
N MET A 205 12.48 -8.23 12.58
CA MET A 205 12.84 -8.50 11.20
C MET A 205 13.30 -7.23 10.50
N ASP A 206 14.48 -7.27 9.90
CA ASP A 206 15.07 -6.17 9.12
C ASP A 206 14.67 -6.26 7.65
N TRP A 207 14.98 -7.37 7.01
CA TRP A 207 14.63 -7.66 5.63
C TRP A 207 14.52 -9.17 5.39
N LEU A 208 13.87 -9.54 4.30
CA LEU A 208 13.75 -10.92 3.81
C LEU A 208 14.02 -10.96 2.30
N VAL A 209 14.67 -12.03 1.86
CA VAL A 209 14.82 -12.41 0.46
C VAL A 209 14.21 -13.81 0.28
N PHE A 210 13.32 -13.94 -0.70
CA PHE A 210 12.79 -15.22 -1.16
C PHE A 210 13.40 -15.56 -2.53
N GLU A 211 14.29 -16.54 -2.52
CA GLU A 211 15.23 -16.81 -3.61
C GLU A 211 15.30 -18.31 -3.93
N PRO A 212 15.76 -18.68 -5.14
CA PRO A 212 16.12 -20.06 -5.44
C PRO A 212 17.17 -20.65 -4.49
N SER A 213 17.16 -21.97 -4.32
CA SER A 213 18.21 -22.69 -3.59
C SER A 213 18.99 -23.64 -4.52
N PRO A 214 20.33 -23.58 -4.55
CA PRO A 214 21.19 -22.62 -3.84
C PRO A 214 21.03 -21.19 -4.40
N ALA A 215 21.34 -20.19 -3.59
CA ALA A 215 21.31 -18.79 -4.00
C ALA A 215 22.38 -18.49 -5.05
N GLU A 216 22.02 -17.71 -6.07
CA GLU A 216 22.93 -17.27 -7.14
C GLU A 216 23.87 -16.15 -6.68
N ALA A 217 23.42 -15.31 -5.72
CA ALA A 217 24.22 -14.26 -5.10
C ALA A 217 24.11 -14.32 -3.57
N THR A 218 25.21 -14.05 -2.86
CA THR A 218 25.30 -14.18 -1.39
C THR A 218 25.54 -12.87 -0.66
N SER A 219 25.55 -11.72 -1.36
CA SER A 219 25.68 -10.42 -0.71
C SER A 219 24.43 -10.07 0.09
N SER A 220 24.59 -9.23 1.12
CA SER A 220 23.44 -8.62 1.79
C SER A 220 22.67 -7.77 0.77
N PRO A 221 21.33 -7.86 0.75
CA PRO A 221 20.53 -7.11 -0.22
C PRO A 221 20.65 -5.60 0.03
N ARG A 222 20.54 -4.82 -1.04
CA ARG A 222 20.50 -3.36 -0.95
C ARG A 222 19.06 -2.87 -0.84
N ARG A 223 18.79 -2.02 0.14
CA ARG A 223 17.48 -1.38 0.29
C ARG A 223 17.21 -0.47 -0.91
N VAL A 224 15.99 -0.52 -1.41
CA VAL A 224 15.50 0.34 -2.48
C VAL A 224 14.49 1.32 -1.87
N ALA A 225 14.77 2.61 -2.00
CA ALA A 225 13.92 3.68 -1.51
C ALA A 225 13.91 4.82 -2.52
N VAL A 226 12.83 5.62 -2.50
CA VAL A 226 12.75 6.84 -3.31
C VAL A 226 13.53 7.94 -2.61
N GLU A 227 14.57 8.44 -3.26
CA GLU A 227 15.51 9.43 -2.74
C GLU A 227 15.71 10.57 -3.75
N GLN A 228 16.39 11.64 -3.33
CA GLN A 228 16.86 12.67 -4.25
C GLN A 228 18.20 12.23 -4.83
N THR A 229 18.24 11.98 -6.13
CA THR A 229 19.42 11.47 -6.83
C THR A 229 19.82 12.44 -7.94
N SER A 230 21.10 12.76 -8.01
CA SER A 230 21.65 13.64 -9.04
C SER A 230 22.36 12.82 -10.11
N VAL A 231 21.95 13.00 -11.36
CA VAL A 231 22.63 12.46 -12.55
C VAL A 231 22.95 13.64 -13.46
N GLY A 232 24.21 13.77 -13.89
CA GLY A 232 24.64 14.86 -14.76
C GLY A 232 24.42 16.26 -14.17
N GLY A 233 24.42 16.38 -12.83
CA GLY A 233 24.18 17.64 -12.12
C GLY A 233 22.70 18.01 -11.93
N VAL A 234 21.75 17.19 -12.39
CA VAL A 234 20.31 17.42 -12.25
C VAL A 234 19.73 16.45 -11.22
N ALA A 235 19.18 16.99 -10.14
CA ALA A 235 18.53 16.20 -9.09
C ALA A 235 17.07 15.88 -9.43
N ARG A 236 16.67 14.61 -9.27
CA ARG A 236 15.29 14.13 -9.37
C ARG A 236 14.95 13.16 -8.24
N ARG A 237 13.65 12.92 -8.00
CA ARG A 237 13.21 11.76 -7.20
C ARG A 237 13.48 10.49 -8.00
N ALA A 238 14.21 9.55 -7.43
CA ALA A 238 14.54 8.29 -8.09
C ALA A 238 14.69 7.15 -7.09
N ILE A 239 14.63 5.92 -7.59
CA ILE A 239 15.22 4.76 -6.93
C ILE A 239 16.59 4.47 -7.54
N VAL A 240 17.52 3.95 -6.75
CA VAL A 240 18.81 3.45 -7.26
C VAL A 240 18.79 1.93 -7.28
N MET A 241 19.03 1.36 -8.45
CA MET A 241 19.04 -0.07 -8.74
C MET A 241 20.48 -0.54 -8.90
N ALA A 242 20.91 -1.48 -8.06
CA ALA A 242 22.20 -2.15 -8.21
C ALA A 242 22.23 -3.02 -9.49
N PRO A 243 23.42 -3.39 -9.99
CA PRO A 243 23.55 -4.37 -11.06
C PRO A 243 22.75 -5.66 -10.76
N GLY A 244 21.92 -6.10 -11.70
CA GLY A 244 21.02 -7.26 -11.57
C GLY A 244 19.75 -7.01 -10.75
N ALA A 245 19.57 -5.82 -10.17
CA ALA A 245 18.34 -5.52 -9.44
C ALA A 245 17.17 -5.29 -10.41
N GLN A 246 15.97 -5.59 -9.94
CA GLN A 246 14.75 -5.45 -10.71
C GLN A 246 13.61 -4.87 -9.88
N VAL A 247 12.73 -4.11 -10.53
CA VAL A 247 11.48 -3.60 -9.93
C VAL A 247 10.33 -3.78 -10.90
N ASP A 248 9.25 -4.38 -10.41
CA ASP A 248 8.07 -4.71 -11.21
C ASP A 248 6.81 -4.06 -10.64
N TRP A 249 6.05 -3.39 -11.50
CA TRP A 249 4.71 -2.90 -11.20
C TRP A 249 3.66 -3.68 -11.99
N PHE A 250 2.54 -3.99 -11.35
CA PHE A 250 1.36 -4.54 -12.00
C PHE A 250 0.32 -3.44 -12.07
N VAL A 251 -0.02 -3.03 -13.29
CA VAL A 251 -0.79 -1.82 -13.53
C VAL A 251 -1.95 -2.12 -14.47
N GLU A 252 -3.09 -1.51 -14.20
CA GLU A 252 -4.16 -1.47 -15.19
C GLU A 252 -3.82 -0.38 -16.21
N VAL A 253 -3.66 -0.78 -17.47
CA VAL A 253 -3.21 0.14 -18.52
C VAL A 253 -4.42 0.89 -19.10
N PRO A 254 -4.45 2.24 -19.03
CA PRO A 254 -5.51 3.00 -19.68
C PRO A 254 -5.41 2.91 -21.20
N GLU A 255 -6.54 3.01 -21.90
CA GLU A 255 -6.65 2.92 -23.37
C GLU A 255 -5.62 3.77 -24.14
N ASP A 256 -5.33 4.96 -23.61
CA ASP A 256 -4.40 5.95 -24.16
C ASP A 256 -3.16 6.16 -23.28
N GLY A 257 -2.79 5.11 -22.52
CA GLY A 257 -1.68 5.12 -21.59
C GLY A 257 -0.31 5.27 -22.24
N THR A 258 0.51 6.12 -21.65
CA THR A 258 1.93 6.27 -21.96
C THR A 258 2.74 6.17 -20.67
N LEU A 259 3.69 5.25 -20.64
CA LEU A 259 4.68 5.15 -19.57
C LEU A 259 5.76 6.21 -19.79
N VAL A 260 6.01 7.02 -18.77
CA VAL A 260 7.07 8.04 -18.72
C VAL A 260 8.04 7.65 -17.61
N PHE A 261 9.33 7.76 -17.88
CA PHE A 261 10.40 7.56 -16.88
C PHE A 261 11.71 8.20 -17.37
N GLY A 262 12.64 8.41 -16.45
CA GLY A 262 14.02 8.79 -16.76
C GLY A 262 15.01 7.83 -16.12
N SER A 263 16.07 7.46 -16.83
CA SER A 263 17.14 6.59 -16.32
C SER A 263 18.52 7.23 -16.44
N GLY A 264 19.43 6.97 -15.52
CA GLY A 264 20.78 7.52 -15.57
C GLY A 264 21.77 6.79 -14.66
N LEU A 265 23.06 6.87 -14.97
CA LEU A 265 24.10 6.26 -14.15
C LEU A 265 24.44 7.10 -12.93
N VAL A 266 24.64 6.44 -11.79
CA VAL A 266 25.09 7.07 -10.54
C VAL A 266 26.48 6.60 -10.07
N SER A 267 27.03 5.58 -10.72
CA SER A 267 28.40 5.11 -10.49
C SER A 267 29.11 4.85 -11.82
N ASP A 268 30.44 4.70 -11.76
CA ASP A 268 31.25 4.33 -12.92
C ASP A 268 30.92 2.90 -13.40
N GLY A 269 30.89 2.70 -14.71
CA GLY A 269 30.61 1.41 -15.36
C GLY A 269 29.66 1.55 -16.55
N SER A 270 29.12 0.43 -17.04
CA SER A 270 28.08 0.43 -18.08
C SER A 270 26.69 0.43 -17.46
N GLY A 271 25.77 1.18 -18.07
CA GLY A 271 24.36 1.22 -17.69
C GLY A 271 23.48 0.69 -18.80
N THR A 272 22.78 -0.42 -18.54
CA THR A 272 21.75 -0.93 -19.45
C THR A 272 20.50 -1.21 -18.63
N LEU A 273 19.45 -0.44 -18.89
CA LEU A 273 18.12 -0.66 -18.33
C LEU A 273 17.30 -1.47 -19.33
N THR A 274 16.81 -2.63 -18.90
CA THR A 274 15.85 -3.42 -19.68
C THR A 274 14.45 -3.17 -19.13
N LEU A 275 13.57 -2.67 -20.00
CA LEU A 275 12.14 -2.56 -19.76
C LEU A 275 11.43 -3.72 -20.45
N GLN A 276 10.73 -4.56 -19.67
CA GLN A 276 9.82 -5.58 -20.18
C GLN A 276 8.37 -5.19 -19.83
N ILE A 277 7.47 -5.36 -20.78
CA ILE A 277 6.04 -5.09 -20.63
C ILE A 277 5.32 -6.35 -21.06
N ASP A 278 4.79 -7.09 -20.09
CA ASP A 278 4.07 -8.33 -20.31
C ASP A 278 2.60 -8.17 -19.92
N SER A 279 1.67 -8.75 -20.65
CA SER A 279 0.27 -8.92 -20.23
C SER A 279 -0.19 -10.35 -20.52
N ASP A 280 -1.34 -10.75 -19.98
CA ASP A 280 -1.86 -12.12 -20.15
C ASP A 280 -2.22 -12.46 -21.61
N THR A 281 -2.39 -11.45 -22.46
CA THR A 281 -3.00 -11.56 -23.80
C THR A 281 -2.13 -11.00 -24.93
N SER A 282 -0.99 -10.37 -24.62
CA SER A 282 -0.07 -9.83 -25.63
C SER A 282 1.29 -10.54 -25.61
N ASP A 283 1.91 -10.66 -26.79
CA ASP A 283 3.32 -11.04 -26.91
C ASP A 283 4.15 -9.90 -26.30
N GLY A 284 4.57 -10.07 -25.05
CA GLY A 284 5.23 -9.03 -24.26
C GLY A 284 6.37 -8.32 -25.02
N SER A 285 6.55 -7.03 -24.75
CA SER A 285 7.59 -6.22 -25.40
C SER A 285 8.82 -6.07 -24.51
N THR A 286 10.01 -6.08 -25.10
CA THR A 286 11.27 -5.82 -24.38
C THR A 286 12.05 -4.71 -25.08
N GLN A 287 12.50 -3.73 -24.30
CA GLN A 287 13.36 -2.63 -24.76
C GLN A 287 14.62 -2.56 -23.90
N ARG A 288 15.80 -2.53 -24.53
CA ARG A 288 17.07 -2.25 -23.85
C ARG A 288 17.42 -0.78 -24.07
N ILE A 289 17.79 -0.09 -23.00
CA ILE A 289 18.02 1.35 -22.96
C ILE A 289 19.37 1.59 -22.32
N ASP A 290 20.28 2.20 -23.08
CA ASP A 290 21.58 2.59 -22.54
C ASP A 290 21.41 3.81 -21.61
N ALA A 291 21.95 3.69 -20.41
CA ALA A 291 22.00 4.77 -19.43
C ALA A 291 23.42 5.35 -19.39
N GLY A 292 23.51 6.69 -19.41
CA GLY A 292 24.76 7.43 -19.36
C GLY A 292 24.83 8.37 -18.15
N GLY A 293 25.83 9.25 -18.16
CA GLY A 293 26.04 10.25 -17.10
C GLY A 293 25.05 11.42 -17.07
N SER A 294 23.97 11.36 -17.85
CA SER A 294 22.85 12.31 -17.88
C SER A 294 21.52 11.55 -17.89
N TRP A 295 20.44 12.22 -17.49
CA TRP A 295 19.10 11.62 -17.56
C TRP A 295 18.72 11.29 -19.01
N ASN A 296 18.41 10.03 -19.26
CA ASN A 296 17.81 9.52 -20.48
C ASN A 296 16.30 9.35 -20.26
N ASP A 297 15.51 10.31 -20.73
CA ASP A 297 14.06 10.35 -20.57
C ASP A 297 13.36 9.57 -21.69
N ARG A 298 12.38 8.75 -21.33
CA ARG A 298 11.67 7.85 -22.23
C ARG A 298 10.17 8.01 -22.07
N GLN A 299 9.48 7.90 -23.20
CA GLN A 299 8.03 7.84 -23.31
C GLN A 299 7.69 6.60 -24.13
N VAL A 300 6.97 5.65 -23.53
CA VAL A 300 6.62 4.37 -24.15
C VAL A 300 5.11 4.25 -24.18
N ALA A 301 4.53 4.23 -25.39
CA ALA A 301 3.10 4.01 -25.54
C ALA A 301 2.72 2.59 -25.11
N LEU A 302 1.71 2.46 -24.26
CA LEU A 302 1.27 1.16 -23.70
C LEU A 302 0.10 0.55 -24.50
N LYS A 303 -0.10 1.00 -25.75
CA LYS A 303 -1.27 0.65 -26.58
C LYS A 303 -1.46 -0.87 -26.76
N GLN A 304 -0.37 -1.65 -26.73
CA GLN A 304 -0.43 -3.10 -26.90
C GLN A 304 -1.09 -3.83 -25.72
N SER A 305 -1.13 -3.20 -24.54
CA SER A 305 -1.72 -3.77 -23.31
C SER A 305 -2.92 -2.93 -22.83
N ALA A 306 -3.49 -2.09 -23.71
CA ALA A 306 -4.60 -1.20 -23.38
C ALA A 306 -5.81 -1.96 -22.82
N GLY A 307 -6.32 -1.51 -21.66
CA GLY A 307 -7.46 -2.11 -20.98
C GLY A 307 -7.14 -3.36 -20.14
N GLU A 308 -5.89 -3.84 -20.22
CA GLU A 308 -5.40 -5.04 -19.55
C GLU A 308 -4.60 -4.72 -18.28
N ILE A 309 -4.32 -5.75 -17.49
CA ILE A 309 -3.29 -5.66 -16.44
C ILE A 309 -1.95 -6.03 -17.07
N ALA A 310 -1.00 -5.10 -17.02
CA ALA A 310 0.36 -5.31 -17.51
C ALA A 310 1.37 -5.33 -16.36
N ARG A 311 2.39 -6.17 -16.49
CA ARG A 311 3.60 -6.15 -15.67
C ARG A 311 4.64 -5.27 -16.35
N LEU A 312 4.97 -4.14 -15.73
CA LEU A 312 6.07 -3.26 -16.12
C LEU A 312 7.30 -3.64 -15.31
N ARG A 313 8.25 -4.33 -15.92
CA ARG A 313 9.50 -4.77 -15.30
C ARG A 313 10.66 -3.90 -15.74
N PHE A 314 11.39 -3.36 -14.78
CA PHE A 314 12.65 -2.66 -15.00
C PHE A 314 13.77 -3.48 -14.39
N HIS A 315 14.75 -3.90 -15.19
CA HIS A 315 15.91 -4.67 -14.76
C HIS A 315 17.21 -3.94 -15.11
N ASN A 316 18.15 -3.85 -14.17
CA ASN A 316 19.49 -3.30 -14.44
C ASN A 316 20.41 -4.42 -14.96
N ASP A 317 20.58 -4.50 -16.27
CA ASP A 317 21.51 -5.42 -16.93
C ASP A 317 22.95 -4.88 -17.01
N GLY A 318 23.19 -3.67 -16.51
CA GLY A 318 24.50 -3.03 -16.51
C GLY A 318 25.43 -3.54 -15.40
N THR A 319 26.60 -2.91 -15.30
CA THR A 319 27.57 -3.17 -14.24
C THR A 319 27.66 -2.04 -13.21
N ALA A 320 26.97 -0.92 -13.45
CA ALA A 320 26.92 0.24 -12.56
C ALA A 320 25.55 0.38 -11.89
N ASP A 321 25.54 1.08 -10.76
CA ASP A 321 24.30 1.51 -10.11
C ASP A 321 23.55 2.49 -11.05
N LEU A 322 22.25 2.25 -11.22
CA LEU A 322 21.38 2.96 -12.15
C LEU A 322 20.23 3.61 -11.41
N ALA A 323 20.03 4.91 -11.60
CA ALA A 323 18.88 5.63 -11.09
C ALA A 323 17.69 5.53 -12.05
N LEU A 324 16.51 5.22 -11.52
CA LEU A 324 15.23 5.22 -12.24
C LEU A 324 14.30 6.26 -11.59
N SER A 325 13.91 7.27 -12.38
CA SER A 325 13.15 8.45 -11.95
C SER A 325 11.82 8.55 -12.67
N ASP A 326 10.88 9.26 -12.04
CA ASP A 326 9.59 9.67 -12.62
C ASP A 326 8.78 8.56 -13.29
N VAL A 327 8.87 7.32 -12.80
CA VAL A 327 8.10 6.19 -13.34
C VAL A 327 6.62 6.46 -13.11
N ARG A 328 5.91 6.83 -14.18
CA ARG A 328 4.49 7.18 -14.12
C ARG A 328 3.78 6.82 -15.40
N ILE A 329 2.51 6.49 -15.29
CA ILE A 329 1.62 6.35 -16.44
C ILE A 329 0.87 7.67 -16.57
N VAL A 330 0.89 8.22 -17.77
CA VAL A 330 0.07 9.37 -18.15
C VAL A 330 -0.98 8.94 -19.17
N ARG A 331 -2.09 9.66 -19.20
CA ARG A 331 -3.15 9.51 -20.20
C ARG A 331 -3.52 10.88 -20.74
N ARG A 332 -4.19 10.95 -21.89
CA ARG A 332 -4.66 12.24 -22.41
C ARG A 332 -5.68 12.84 -21.45
N VAL A 333 -5.63 14.16 -21.36
CA VAL A 333 -6.73 14.94 -20.78
C VAL A 333 -7.96 14.63 -21.62
N ARG A 334 -8.96 14.01 -21.00
CA ARG A 334 -10.29 13.92 -21.58
C ARG A 334 -11.03 15.22 -21.30
N ASP A 335 -12.02 15.54 -22.11
CA ASP A 335 -12.88 16.70 -21.88
C ASP A 335 -13.36 16.67 -20.42
N VAL A 336 -12.90 17.64 -19.65
CA VAL A 336 -13.38 17.83 -18.29
C VAL A 336 -14.83 18.28 -18.46
N LEU A 337 -15.77 17.53 -17.88
CA LEU A 337 -17.14 17.99 -17.78
C LEU A 337 -17.13 19.30 -16.99
N THR A 338 -17.26 20.41 -17.70
CA THR A 338 -17.43 21.72 -17.12
C THR A 338 -18.90 21.88 -16.80
N PHE A 339 -19.19 22.16 -15.54
CA PHE A 339 -20.53 22.52 -15.11
C PHE A 339 -20.60 24.04 -14.99
N ASP A 340 -21.58 24.66 -15.65
CA ASP A 340 -21.76 26.11 -15.66
C ASP A 340 -22.04 26.69 -14.26
N GLU A 341 -22.62 25.88 -13.37
CA GLU A 341 -22.82 26.23 -11.97
C GLU A 341 -22.12 25.21 -11.06
N PRO A 342 -21.47 25.68 -9.98
CA PRO A 342 -20.94 24.80 -8.94
C PRO A 342 -22.07 24.04 -8.25
N ALA A 343 -21.79 22.80 -7.82
CA ALA A 343 -22.74 22.01 -7.06
C ALA A 343 -23.16 22.73 -5.76
N ARG A 344 -24.47 22.89 -5.54
CA ARG A 344 -25.00 23.56 -4.34
C ARG A 344 -24.97 22.67 -3.10
N ASN A 345 -25.12 21.37 -3.30
CA ASN A 345 -25.11 20.36 -2.24
C ASN A 345 -24.26 19.19 -2.70
N VAL A 346 -23.47 18.64 -1.77
CA VAL A 346 -22.70 17.42 -1.97
C VAL A 346 -23.09 16.45 -0.87
N ILE A 347 -23.51 15.25 -1.27
CA ILE A 347 -23.81 14.17 -0.34
C ILE A 347 -22.86 13.03 -0.64
N VAL A 348 -22.18 12.57 0.41
CA VAL A 348 -21.35 11.36 0.37
C VAL A 348 -22.09 10.29 1.15
N LEU A 349 -22.59 9.28 0.45
CA LEU A 349 -23.19 8.09 1.05
C LEU A 349 -22.15 6.98 1.06
N LEU A 350 -21.87 6.43 2.23
CA LEU A 350 -20.97 5.29 2.41
C LEU A 350 -21.73 4.17 3.13
N VAL A 351 -21.69 2.97 2.55
CA VAL A 351 -22.28 1.77 3.15
C VAL A 351 -21.15 0.84 3.55
N ASP A 352 -21.10 0.50 4.83
CA ASP A 352 -20.05 -0.36 5.37
C ASP A 352 -20.24 -1.81 4.94
N THR A 353 -19.14 -2.47 4.55
CA THR A 353 -19.10 -3.88 4.12
C THR A 353 -19.98 -4.26 2.91
N LEU A 354 -20.41 -3.29 2.10
CA LEU A 354 -21.26 -3.53 0.94
C LEU A 354 -20.50 -4.24 -0.19
N ARG A 355 -20.99 -5.40 -0.66
CA ARG A 355 -20.36 -6.17 -1.74
C ARG A 355 -20.97 -5.86 -3.11
N ALA A 356 -20.14 -5.68 -4.14
CA ALA A 356 -20.59 -5.43 -5.51
C ALA A 356 -21.42 -6.59 -6.07
N SER A 357 -21.13 -7.83 -5.67
CA SER A 357 -21.92 -9.01 -6.06
C SER A 357 -23.37 -8.99 -5.53
N LYS A 358 -23.74 -8.01 -4.71
CA LYS A 358 -25.10 -7.79 -4.18
C LYS A 358 -25.82 -6.62 -4.87
N LEU A 359 -25.19 -5.92 -5.80
CA LEU A 359 -25.76 -4.80 -6.54
C LEU A 359 -25.96 -5.20 -8.00
N GLN A 360 -27.15 -4.95 -8.57
CA GLN A 360 -27.44 -5.36 -9.95
C GLN A 360 -26.56 -4.61 -10.95
N ALA A 361 -26.21 -3.35 -10.66
CA ALA A 361 -25.33 -2.52 -11.47
C ALA A 361 -23.94 -3.15 -11.71
N TYR A 362 -23.44 -3.96 -10.77
CA TYR A 362 -22.14 -4.63 -10.88
C TYR A 362 -22.25 -6.13 -11.17
N TYR A 363 -23.29 -6.78 -10.66
CA TYR A 363 -23.53 -8.21 -10.87
C TYR A 363 -25.00 -8.45 -11.23
N PRO A 364 -25.37 -8.35 -12.52
CA PRO A 364 -26.77 -8.42 -12.98
C PRO A 364 -27.51 -9.71 -12.56
N LYS A 365 -26.76 -10.80 -12.33
CA LYS A 365 -27.29 -12.10 -11.92
C LYS A 365 -27.60 -12.21 -10.41
N THR A 366 -27.37 -11.15 -9.63
CA THR A 366 -27.65 -11.18 -8.19
C THR A 366 -29.13 -11.37 -7.89
N ARG A 367 -29.44 -12.11 -6.82
CA ARG A 367 -30.81 -12.27 -6.30
C ARG A 367 -31.27 -11.12 -5.41
N VAL A 368 -30.34 -10.28 -4.97
CA VAL A 368 -30.64 -9.13 -4.09
C VAL A 368 -31.29 -8.03 -4.93
N LYS A 369 -32.31 -7.37 -4.37
CA LYS A 369 -33.02 -6.27 -5.02
C LYS A 369 -32.68 -4.96 -4.34
N THR A 370 -32.15 -4.02 -5.11
CA THR A 370 -31.70 -2.71 -4.62
C THR A 370 -32.28 -1.58 -5.48
N PRO A 371 -33.62 -1.52 -5.67
CA PRO A 371 -34.25 -0.71 -6.71
C PRO A 371 -33.85 0.78 -6.65
N THR A 372 -33.67 1.35 -5.46
CA THR A 372 -33.21 2.74 -5.28
C THR A 372 -31.77 2.95 -5.73
N ILE A 373 -30.87 2.02 -5.41
CA ILE A 373 -29.46 2.08 -5.85
C ILE A 373 -29.38 1.82 -7.35
N ASP A 374 -30.17 0.89 -7.87
CA ASP A 374 -30.20 0.54 -9.29
C ASP A 374 -30.70 1.72 -10.14
N ALA A 375 -31.77 2.40 -9.70
CA ALA A 375 -32.26 3.63 -10.33
C ALA A 375 -31.21 4.76 -10.26
N PHE A 376 -30.57 4.93 -9.11
CA PHE A 376 -29.51 5.94 -8.94
C PHE A 376 -28.31 5.68 -9.86
N ALA A 377 -27.89 4.42 -9.97
CA ALA A 377 -26.78 4.02 -10.85
C ALA A 377 -27.12 4.23 -12.33
N ALA A 378 -28.38 4.01 -12.73
CA ALA A 378 -28.84 4.21 -14.11
C ALA A 378 -28.88 5.70 -14.53
N GLU A 379 -29.08 6.61 -13.59
CA GLU A 379 -29.10 8.06 -13.83
C GLU A 379 -27.74 8.74 -13.61
N GLY A 380 -26.77 8.02 -13.02
CA GLY A 380 -25.47 8.54 -12.62
C GLY A 380 -24.29 8.01 -13.43
N THR A 381 -23.09 8.26 -12.92
CA THR A 381 -21.85 7.66 -13.42
C THR A 381 -21.49 6.47 -12.55
N LEU A 382 -21.39 5.29 -13.16
CA LEU A 382 -20.94 4.07 -12.50
C LEU A 382 -19.43 3.89 -12.67
N PHE A 383 -18.69 3.79 -11.56
CA PHE A 383 -17.29 3.38 -11.59
C PHE A 383 -17.21 1.86 -11.45
N GLU A 384 -16.91 1.17 -12.55
CA GLU A 384 -16.85 -0.30 -12.61
C GLU A 384 -15.62 -0.87 -11.89
N ARG A 385 -14.54 -0.08 -11.84
CA ARG A 385 -13.22 -0.47 -11.33
C ARG A 385 -12.87 0.39 -10.12
N SER A 386 -13.60 0.18 -9.03
CA SER A 386 -13.37 0.85 -7.73
C SER A 386 -13.00 -0.18 -6.66
N GLN A 387 -11.88 0.04 -5.98
CA GLN A 387 -11.36 -0.87 -4.96
C GLN A 387 -11.18 -0.12 -3.63
N ALA A 388 -11.46 -0.81 -2.52
CA ALA A 388 -11.19 -0.27 -1.19
C ALA A 388 -9.67 -0.23 -0.95
N PRO A 389 -9.11 0.86 -0.42
CA PRO A 389 -7.68 0.97 -0.18
C PRO A 389 -7.18 0.09 0.99
N GLU A 390 -8.08 -0.45 1.81
CA GLU A 390 -7.73 -1.39 2.87
C GLU A 390 -8.88 -2.38 3.14
N ASN A 391 -8.55 -3.52 3.75
CA ASN A 391 -9.48 -4.61 4.01
C ASN A 391 -10.29 -4.46 5.32
N TRP A 392 -10.40 -3.28 5.92
CA TRP A 392 -11.35 -3.01 7.01
C TRP A 392 -11.72 -1.52 7.13
N THR A 393 -12.83 -1.26 7.83
CA THR A 393 -13.57 0.01 7.77
C THR A 393 -12.74 1.23 8.14
N LYS A 394 -12.00 1.18 9.26
CA LYS A 394 -11.31 2.37 9.80
C LYS A 394 -10.30 2.99 8.82
N PRO A 395 -9.28 2.27 8.35
CA PRO A 395 -8.33 2.83 7.38
C PRO A 395 -8.99 3.12 6.04
N SER A 396 -9.95 2.32 5.59
CA SER A 396 -10.62 2.57 4.31
C SER A 396 -11.37 3.90 4.32
N VAL A 397 -12.10 4.21 5.40
CA VAL A 397 -12.83 5.48 5.54
C VAL A 397 -11.87 6.66 5.73
N ALA A 398 -10.77 6.47 6.47
CA ALA A 398 -9.71 7.48 6.57
C ALA A 398 -9.16 7.87 5.19
N SER A 399 -8.91 6.90 4.31
CA SER A 399 -8.47 7.16 2.94
C SER A 399 -9.53 7.92 2.13
N VAL A 400 -10.81 7.53 2.21
CA VAL A 400 -11.91 8.23 1.51
C VAL A 400 -12.02 9.69 1.95
N LEU A 401 -11.86 9.97 3.25
CA LEU A 401 -12.03 11.32 3.79
C LEU A 401 -10.79 12.21 3.61
N THR A 402 -9.61 11.66 3.37
CA THR A 402 -8.35 12.43 3.29
C THR A 402 -7.66 12.38 1.93
N SER A 403 -8.10 11.48 1.05
CA SER A 403 -7.40 11.12 -0.19
C SER A 403 -5.96 10.60 0.04
N LEU A 404 -5.63 10.17 1.26
CA LEU A 404 -4.33 9.58 1.60
C LEU A 404 -4.41 8.06 1.58
N HIS A 405 -3.31 7.41 1.16
CA HIS A 405 -3.19 5.95 1.27
C HIS A 405 -3.10 5.52 2.75
N PRO A 406 -3.54 4.30 3.13
CA PRO A 406 -3.40 3.77 4.49
C PRO A 406 -1.99 3.82 5.06
N ALA A 407 -0.99 3.65 4.20
CA ALA A 407 0.42 3.77 4.56
C ALA A 407 0.85 5.22 4.92
N THR A 408 0.10 6.23 4.47
CA THR A 408 0.39 7.65 4.70
C THR A 408 -0.32 8.17 5.95
N HIS A 409 -1.61 7.88 6.11
CA HIS A 409 -2.38 8.33 7.27
C HIS A 409 -2.24 7.42 8.50
N ASN A 410 -1.65 6.21 8.34
CA ASN A 410 -1.26 5.29 9.41
C ASN A 410 -2.41 4.81 10.34
N THR A 411 -3.67 4.88 9.89
CA THR A 411 -4.85 4.49 10.69
C THR A 411 -5.19 3.00 10.55
N LYS A 412 -4.17 2.14 10.68
CA LYS A 412 -4.24 0.71 10.34
C LYS A 412 -4.33 -0.24 11.52
N GLU A 413 -3.99 0.21 12.71
CA GLU A 413 -3.98 -0.62 13.93
C GLU A 413 -5.22 -0.35 14.78
N ASP A 414 -5.60 -1.26 15.67
CA ASP A 414 -6.77 -1.11 16.54
C ASP A 414 -6.74 0.21 17.34
N ALA A 415 -5.59 0.55 17.92
CA ALA A 415 -5.39 1.77 18.70
C ALA A 415 -5.09 3.03 17.86
N SER A 416 -4.79 2.88 16.56
CA SER A 416 -4.42 4.01 15.71
C SER A 416 -5.60 4.98 15.52
N LYS A 417 -5.27 6.27 15.43
CA LYS A 417 -6.20 7.38 15.18
C LYS A 417 -5.78 8.12 13.92
N LEU A 418 -6.74 8.71 13.22
CA LEU A 418 -6.46 9.65 12.17
C LEU A 418 -5.79 10.89 12.79
N PRO A 419 -4.61 11.31 12.34
CA PRO A 419 -3.92 12.45 12.93
C PRO A 419 -4.60 13.76 12.50
N ASN A 420 -4.63 14.75 13.40
CA ASN A 420 -5.21 16.07 13.12
C ASN A 420 -4.49 16.84 12.00
N SER A 421 -3.30 16.40 11.59
CA SER A 421 -2.57 16.97 10.46
C SER A 421 -3.07 16.45 9.10
N ALA A 422 -3.87 15.38 9.08
CA ALA A 422 -4.47 14.85 7.86
C ALA A 422 -5.70 15.69 7.50
N LEU A 423 -5.56 16.51 6.47
CA LEU A 423 -6.63 17.35 5.94
C LEU A 423 -7.81 16.49 5.47
N MET A 424 -8.99 16.69 6.07
CA MET A 424 -10.19 15.98 5.66
C MET A 424 -11.02 16.77 4.64
N LEU A 425 -11.81 16.04 3.86
CA LEU A 425 -12.78 16.55 2.91
C LEU A 425 -13.72 17.59 3.54
N SER A 426 -14.07 17.39 4.82
CA SER A 426 -14.90 18.30 5.61
C SER A 426 -14.27 19.70 5.73
N GLU A 427 -13.00 19.80 6.07
CA GLU A 427 -12.24 21.05 6.17
C GLU A 427 -12.09 21.73 4.80
N VAL A 428 -11.89 20.94 3.74
CA VAL A 428 -11.83 21.44 2.36
C VAL A 428 -13.14 22.11 1.96
N TYR A 429 -14.28 21.47 2.24
CA TYR A 429 -15.60 22.02 1.94
C TYR A 429 -15.95 23.23 2.81
N GLN A 430 -15.60 23.23 4.10
CA GLN A 430 -15.76 24.40 4.96
C GLN A 430 -15.00 25.61 4.41
N LYS A 431 -13.75 25.42 3.99
CA LYS A 431 -12.93 26.47 3.38
C LYS A 431 -13.55 26.99 2.07
N ALA A 432 -14.29 26.15 1.35
CA ALA A 432 -15.04 26.52 0.15
C ALA A 432 -16.42 27.15 0.45
N GLY A 433 -16.78 27.35 1.72
CA GLY A 433 -18.02 28.02 2.13
C GLY A 433 -19.24 27.11 2.30
N PHE A 434 -19.05 25.78 2.27
CA PHE A 434 -20.14 24.83 2.51
C PHE A 434 -20.39 24.68 4.02
N LYS A 435 -21.66 24.40 4.36
CA LYS A 435 -22.01 23.83 5.67
C LYS A 435 -21.76 22.33 5.65
N THR A 436 -21.02 21.83 6.63
CA THR A 436 -20.58 20.43 6.67
C THR A 436 -21.22 19.68 7.83
N ALA A 437 -21.76 18.49 7.55
CA ALA A 437 -22.37 17.64 8.55
C ALA A 437 -21.98 16.18 8.34
N SER A 438 -21.77 15.46 9.44
CA SER A 438 -21.46 14.03 9.44
C SER A 438 -22.40 13.27 10.37
N PHE A 439 -22.98 12.20 9.84
CA PHE A 439 -23.95 11.33 10.51
C PHE A 439 -23.48 9.89 10.36
N ILE A 440 -22.88 9.34 11.42
CA ILE A 440 -22.14 8.09 11.34
C ILE A 440 -22.80 7.00 12.18
N ALA A 441 -23.07 5.85 11.57
CA ALA A 441 -23.56 4.64 12.22
C ALA A 441 -22.48 3.55 12.27
N ASN A 442 -21.25 3.91 12.63
CA ASN A 442 -20.12 2.99 12.77
C ASN A 442 -19.20 3.41 13.93
N GLY A 443 -18.92 2.52 14.88
CA GLY A 443 -18.13 2.83 16.07
C GLY A 443 -16.61 2.99 15.83
N TYR A 444 -16.09 2.46 14.72
CA TYR A 444 -14.70 2.60 14.28
C TYR A 444 -14.44 3.90 13.51
N VAL A 445 -15.49 4.55 13.02
CA VAL A 445 -15.43 5.88 12.42
C VAL A 445 -16.00 6.88 13.44
N SER A 446 -15.22 7.15 14.48
CA SER A 446 -15.66 7.98 15.61
C SER A 446 -14.61 9.01 16.03
N ASN A 447 -15.01 9.97 16.87
CA ASN A 447 -14.10 10.90 17.54
C ASN A 447 -12.99 10.18 18.32
N ALA A 448 -13.27 8.99 18.89
CA ALA A 448 -12.26 8.17 19.55
C ALA A 448 -11.08 7.83 18.62
N PHE A 449 -11.30 7.84 17.30
CA PHE A 449 -10.32 7.57 16.26
C PHE A 449 -9.99 8.77 15.37
N GLY A 450 -10.40 10.00 15.73
CA GLY A 450 -10.01 11.24 15.05
C GLY A 450 -10.84 11.63 13.82
N PHE A 451 -12.08 11.15 13.69
CA PHE A 451 -12.95 11.45 12.54
C PHE A 451 -13.86 12.68 12.70
N ASP A 452 -13.73 13.41 13.81
CA ASP A 452 -14.61 14.53 14.22
C ASP A 452 -14.09 15.92 13.81
N GLN A 453 -12.96 16.01 13.12
CA GLN A 453 -12.41 17.29 12.66
C GLN A 453 -13.16 17.89 11.46
N GLY A 454 -13.25 19.23 11.38
CA GLY A 454 -13.74 19.95 10.20
C GLY A 454 -15.25 19.86 9.91
N TRP A 455 -16.09 19.48 10.86
CA TRP A 455 -17.54 19.42 10.71
C TRP A 455 -18.26 20.57 11.43
N ASP A 456 -19.25 21.24 10.81
CA ASP A 456 -20.16 22.14 11.56
C ASP A 456 -21.10 21.32 12.46
N HIS A 457 -21.44 20.10 12.03
CA HIS A 457 -22.23 19.16 12.81
C HIS A 457 -21.64 17.74 12.72
N TYR A 458 -21.45 17.11 13.87
CA TYR A 458 -20.93 15.74 13.97
C TYR A 458 -21.83 14.92 14.89
N THR A 459 -22.21 13.72 14.47
CA THR A 459 -22.91 12.76 15.33
C THR A 459 -22.48 11.34 14.98
N ASN A 460 -22.13 10.56 16.00
CA ASN A 460 -21.92 9.11 15.90
C ASN A 460 -23.01 8.36 16.67
N TYR A 461 -23.95 7.76 15.95
CA TYR A 461 -25.12 7.13 16.54
C TYR A 461 -24.79 5.91 17.42
N ILE A 462 -23.74 5.16 17.09
CA ILE A 462 -23.34 3.98 17.87
C ILE A 462 -22.68 4.41 19.18
N ARG A 463 -21.67 5.28 19.12
CA ARG A 463 -20.91 5.70 20.31
C ARG A 463 -21.74 6.56 21.26
N GLU A 464 -22.69 7.31 20.72
CA GLU A 464 -23.58 8.17 21.52
C GLU A 464 -24.87 7.46 21.92
N SER A 465 -25.01 6.17 21.65
CA SER A 465 -26.21 5.37 21.97
C SER A 465 -27.51 6.01 21.45
N ARG A 466 -27.44 6.65 20.28
CA ARG A 466 -28.59 7.28 19.63
C ARG A 466 -29.30 6.28 18.72
N ASN A 467 -30.60 6.45 18.61
CA ASN A 467 -31.40 5.63 17.72
C ASN A 467 -31.12 5.98 16.24
N THR A 468 -30.92 4.95 15.41
CA THR A 468 -30.73 5.06 13.96
C THR A 468 -32.02 4.93 13.17
N THR A 469 -33.17 4.70 13.81
CA THR A 469 -34.47 4.75 13.14
C THR A 469 -34.75 6.18 12.70
N ALA A 470 -34.91 6.38 11.39
CA ALA A 470 -35.57 7.58 10.89
C ALA A 470 -37.00 7.59 11.44
N SER A 471 -37.27 8.43 12.43
CA SER A 471 -38.65 8.79 12.76
C SER A 471 -39.09 9.73 11.64
N ASN A 472 -39.94 9.22 10.75
CA ASN A 472 -40.60 10.03 9.71
C ASN A 472 -41.61 10.99 10.34
#